data_AF-Q0V744-F1
#
_entry.id   AF-Q0V744-F1
#
_cell.length_a   1.000
_cell.length_b   1.000
_cell.length_c   1.000
_cell.angle_alpha   90.00
_cell.angle_beta   90.00
_cell.angle_gamma   90.00
#
_symmetry.space_group_name_H-M   'P 1'
#
loop_
_entity.id
_entity.type
_entity.pdbx_description
1 polymer ?
#
loop_
_entity_poly.entity_id
_entity_poly.type
_entity_poly.pdbx_seq_one_letter_code
_entity_poly.pdbx_strand_id
1 'polypeptide(L)'
;MLGINSHGVNNSSGGKFTTTHAGFGTILLGILPHERDRNPNSPYEPDVKFSPGGKVGATPTNQPSPADEINSEYPPPTSAKFKWTPNQRYLLRTLLRAPVLGAAAYSPPDLLQIQLEKLVANCIINPLTVLLDARNGAILYNYALTRTMRLLLSEISLVIRSLPELQYIPNVSSRFDPGRLETLVVSIANKTKDNVSSMQTEIEYINGWIVKRGEELGIVCALNYMVVQMVKGKVAMVARELGDGVPFVEGGDVEVKEGVAQTNEEEEKR
;
A
#
# COMPACT_ATOMS: atom_id res chain seq x y z
N MET A 1 -15.11 -3.31 -10.34
CA MET A 1 -15.40 -2.55 -9.11
C MET A 1 -14.15 -2.60 -8.26
N LEU A 2 -13.73 -1.46 -7.72
CA LEU A 2 -12.56 -1.36 -6.87
C LEU A 2 -12.99 -1.01 -5.45
N GLY A 3 -12.36 -1.61 -4.45
CA GLY A 3 -12.64 -1.36 -3.05
C GLY A 3 -11.36 -1.06 -2.29
N ILE A 4 -11.40 -0.04 -1.43
CA ILE A 4 -10.35 0.24 -0.46
C ILE A 4 -10.91 -0.08 0.91
N ASN A 5 -10.19 -0.92 1.65
CA ASN A 5 -10.46 -1.07 3.06
C ASN A 5 -9.64 -0.07 3.88
N SER A 6 -10.25 0.57 4.88
CA SER A 6 -9.61 1.52 5.80
C SER A 6 -8.74 0.85 6.88
N HIS A 7 -8.82 -0.47 7.04
CA HIS A 7 -8.08 -1.22 8.06
C HIS A 7 -7.74 -2.64 7.59
N GLY A 8 -7.05 -3.40 8.44
CA GLY A 8 -6.54 -4.73 8.14
C GLY A 8 -7.64 -5.79 8.10
N VAL A 9 -7.42 -6.82 7.31
CA VAL A 9 -8.35 -7.93 7.17
C VAL A 9 -7.57 -9.16 7.61
N ASN A 10 -7.99 -9.79 8.72
CA ASN A 10 -7.29 -10.94 9.28
C ASN A 10 -8.17 -12.18 9.19
N ASN A 11 -7.60 -13.32 8.81
CA ASN A 11 -8.27 -14.60 8.96
C ASN A 11 -8.24 -14.98 10.45
N SER A 12 -9.26 -14.56 11.20
CA SER A 12 -9.38 -14.92 12.61
C SER A 12 -10.21 -16.20 12.69
N SER A 13 -9.64 -17.22 13.34
CA SER A 13 -10.21 -18.55 13.64
C SER A 13 -10.52 -19.46 12.43
N GLY A 14 -9.55 -20.32 12.07
CA GLY A 14 -9.70 -21.69 11.52
C GLY A 14 -10.56 -21.98 10.27
N GLY A 15 -11.39 -21.05 9.83
CA GLY A 15 -12.31 -21.21 8.72
C GLY A 15 -11.66 -20.77 7.41
N LYS A 16 -11.64 -21.68 6.42
CA LYS A 16 -11.05 -21.42 5.09
C LYS A 16 -11.69 -20.26 4.32
N PHE A 17 -12.87 -19.80 4.73
CA PHE A 17 -13.64 -18.74 4.07
C PHE A 17 -14.10 -17.64 5.04
N THR A 18 -13.55 -17.62 6.25
CA THR A 18 -13.90 -16.61 7.24
C THR A 18 -12.82 -15.56 7.27
N THR A 19 -13.21 -14.30 7.33
CA THR A 19 -12.26 -13.22 7.41
C THR A 19 -12.83 -12.13 8.28
N THR A 20 -12.06 -11.75 9.30
CA THR A 20 -12.46 -10.80 10.31
C THR A 20 -11.82 -9.45 10.00
N HIS A 21 -12.68 -8.46 10.00
CA HIS A 21 -12.34 -7.06 9.81
C HIS A 21 -11.65 -6.53 11.07
N ALA A 22 -10.36 -6.24 11.01
CA ALA A 22 -9.57 -5.80 12.16
C ALA A 22 -9.75 -4.28 12.38
N GLY A 23 -10.92 -3.88 12.90
CA GLY A 23 -11.20 -2.51 13.32
C GLY A 23 -12.58 -1.99 12.92
N PHE A 24 -12.94 -0.82 13.47
CA PHE A 24 -14.08 -0.02 13.02
C PHE A 24 -13.65 0.81 11.81
N GLY A 25 -14.31 0.61 10.67
CA GLY A 25 -13.98 1.33 9.45
C GLY A 25 -15.04 1.18 8.36
N THR A 26 -14.92 2.03 7.34
CA THR A 26 -15.81 2.05 6.17
C THR A 26 -15.09 1.42 4.99
N ILE A 27 -15.80 0.59 4.21
CA ILE A 27 -15.30 0.08 2.93
C ILE A 27 -15.61 1.12 1.85
N LEU A 28 -14.60 1.62 1.16
CA LEU A 28 -14.76 2.65 0.14
C LEU A 28 -14.81 1.98 -1.23
N LEU A 29 -15.92 2.13 -1.95
CA LEU A 29 -16.15 1.47 -3.24
C LEU A 29 -16.20 2.50 -4.37
N GLY A 30 -15.60 2.15 -5.51
CA GLY A 30 -15.75 2.89 -6.75
C GLY A 30 -15.94 1.95 -7.93
N ILE A 31 -16.72 2.41 -8.91
CA ILE A 31 -16.86 1.67 -10.17
C ILE A 31 -15.79 2.19 -11.12
N LEU A 32 -14.90 1.29 -11.55
CA LEU A 32 -13.92 1.54 -12.60
C LEU A 32 -14.26 0.66 -13.82
N PRO A 33 -13.99 1.13 -15.05
CA PRO A 33 -14.07 0.31 -16.25
C PRO A 33 -13.12 -0.89 -16.14
N HIS A 34 -13.49 -2.00 -16.78
CA HIS A 34 -12.68 -3.21 -16.78
C HIS A 34 -11.33 -2.96 -17.48
N GLU A 35 -10.25 -3.56 -17.00
CA GLU A 35 -8.90 -3.34 -17.54
C GLU A 35 -8.76 -3.75 -19.01
N ARG A 36 -9.46 -4.82 -19.45
CA ARG A 36 -9.54 -5.20 -20.87
C ARG A 36 -10.32 -4.22 -21.75
N ASP A 37 -11.21 -3.44 -21.15
CA ASP A 37 -11.93 -2.35 -21.83
C ASP A 37 -11.10 -1.05 -21.81
N ARG A 38 -9.95 -1.02 -21.12
CA ARG A 38 -8.94 0.05 -21.16
C ARG A 38 -8.02 -0.09 -22.38
N ASN A 39 -8.59 -0.26 -23.56
CA ASN A 39 -7.89 -0.10 -24.84
C ASN A 39 -7.04 1.21 -24.79
N PRO A 40 -5.79 1.24 -25.29
CA PRO A 40 -4.74 2.27 -25.13
C PRO A 40 -5.12 3.76 -24.99
N ASN A 41 -6.25 4.22 -25.53
CA ASN A 41 -6.73 5.60 -25.44
C ASN A 41 -7.64 5.83 -24.21
N SER A 42 -7.35 5.21 -23.07
CA SER A 42 -8.24 5.25 -21.89
C SER A 42 -8.11 6.58 -21.12
N PRO A 43 -9.20 7.17 -20.59
CA PRO A 43 -9.24 8.58 -20.15
C PRO A 43 -8.46 8.91 -18.87
N TYR A 44 -7.74 7.95 -18.28
CA TYR A 44 -6.93 8.16 -17.07
C TYR A 44 -5.48 7.71 -17.23
N GLU A 45 -5.08 7.21 -18.38
CA GLU A 45 -3.69 6.90 -18.68
C GLU A 45 -3.29 7.80 -19.84
N PRO A 46 -2.34 8.72 -19.65
CA PRO A 46 -1.88 9.49 -20.78
C PRO A 46 -1.22 8.59 -21.83
N ASP A 47 -1.37 8.94 -23.11
CA ASP A 47 -0.57 8.35 -24.19
C ASP A 47 0.92 8.66 -23.91
N VAL A 48 1.65 7.67 -23.38
CA VAL A 48 3.09 7.81 -23.14
C VAL A 48 3.80 7.82 -24.50
N LYS A 49 4.05 9.01 -25.05
CA LYS A 49 4.92 9.18 -26.22
C LYS A 49 6.38 9.15 -25.78
N PHE A 50 6.88 7.98 -25.46
CA PHE A 50 8.32 7.81 -25.31
C PHE A 50 9.02 8.10 -26.65
N SER A 51 9.73 9.22 -26.72
CA SER A 51 10.65 9.54 -27.80
C SER A 51 12.09 9.34 -27.32
N PRO A 52 12.80 8.29 -27.74
CA PRO A 52 14.21 8.10 -27.42
C PRO A 52 15.03 9.09 -28.25
N GLY A 53 15.13 10.34 -27.81
CA GLY A 53 15.86 11.39 -28.53
C GLY A 53 16.42 12.51 -27.66
N GLY A 54 16.05 12.60 -26.38
CA GLY A 54 16.66 13.55 -25.46
C GLY A 54 18.06 13.09 -25.08
N LYS A 55 19.09 13.81 -25.52
CA LYS A 55 20.50 13.56 -25.20
C LYS A 55 20.66 13.26 -23.70
N VAL A 56 21.12 12.06 -23.37
CA VAL A 56 21.58 11.68 -22.03
C VAL A 56 22.86 12.46 -21.75
N GLY A 57 22.68 13.65 -21.21
CA GLY A 57 23.75 14.63 -21.01
C GLY A 57 23.31 15.69 -20.04
N ALA A 58 22.94 15.30 -18.81
CA ALA A 58 22.77 16.23 -17.71
C ALA A 58 23.13 15.53 -16.40
N THR A 59 24.13 16.06 -15.73
CA THR A 59 24.52 15.79 -14.34
C THR A 59 23.27 15.84 -13.44
N PRO A 60 22.98 14.82 -12.61
CA PRO A 60 21.77 14.79 -11.80
C PRO A 60 21.98 15.68 -10.57
N THR A 61 21.69 16.97 -10.69
CA THR A 61 21.80 17.91 -9.56
C THR A 61 20.51 18.67 -9.26
N ASN A 62 19.56 18.74 -10.20
CA ASN A 62 18.28 19.40 -9.96
C ASN A 62 17.14 18.40 -10.11
N GLN A 63 16.48 18.06 -9.00
CA GLN A 63 15.17 17.42 -9.07
C GLN A 63 14.19 18.37 -9.77
N PRO A 64 13.34 17.86 -10.67
CA PRO A 64 12.31 18.69 -11.27
C PRO A 64 11.38 19.19 -10.16
N SER A 65 11.01 20.47 -10.22
CA SER A 65 9.96 21.02 -9.35
C SER A 65 8.65 20.26 -9.59
N PRO A 66 7.77 20.14 -8.56
CA PRO A 66 6.44 19.58 -8.76
C PRO A 66 5.75 20.31 -9.93
N ALA A 67 4.98 19.57 -10.74
CA ALA A 67 4.25 20.14 -11.86
C ALA A 67 3.12 21.07 -11.35
N ASP A 68 3.45 22.31 -10.97
CA ASP A 68 2.46 23.36 -10.72
C ASP A 68 1.85 23.86 -12.05
N GLU A 69 2.51 23.55 -13.18
CA GLU A 69 2.04 23.83 -14.53
C GLU A 69 1.47 22.56 -15.20
N ILE A 70 0.35 22.73 -15.91
CA ILE A 70 -0.31 21.67 -16.68
C ILE A 70 0.66 21.17 -17.76
N ASN A 71 1.08 19.91 -17.68
CA ASN A 71 1.87 19.29 -18.73
C ASN A 71 0.99 19.10 -19.99
N SER A 72 1.32 19.82 -21.05
CA SER A 72 0.61 19.76 -22.34
C SER A 72 0.73 18.39 -23.04
N GLU A 73 1.70 17.56 -22.66
CA GLU A 73 1.83 16.18 -23.15
C GLU A 73 0.69 15.28 -22.67
N TYR A 74 0.05 15.67 -21.55
CA TYR A 74 -1.02 14.93 -20.91
C TYR A 74 -2.34 15.71 -21.00
N PRO A 75 -3.13 15.53 -22.08
CA PRO A 75 -4.35 16.31 -22.30
C PRO A 75 -5.41 16.01 -21.22
N PRO A 76 -6.39 16.92 -21.02
CA PRO A 76 -7.44 16.72 -20.05
C PRO A 76 -8.18 15.40 -20.30
N PRO A 77 -8.60 14.70 -19.23
CA PRO A 77 -9.34 13.46 -19.36
C PRO A 77 -10.57 13.73 -20.24
N THR A 78 -10.63 13.09 -21.39
CA THR A 78 -11.80 13.19 -22.26
C THR A 78 -12.96 12.59 -21.47
N SER A 79 -14.09 13.31 -21.37
CA SER A 79 -15.32 12.83 -20.75
C SER A 79 -15.50 11.35 -21.05
N ALA A 80 -15.38 10.51 -20.02
CA ALA A 80 -15.32 9.07 -20.21
C ALA A 80 -16.57 8.64 -20.98
N LYS A 81 -16.41 8.24 -22.24
CA LYS A 81 -17.48 7.65 -23.07
C LYS A 81 -17.91 6.28 -22.54
N PHE A 82 -17.49 5.90 -21.33
CA PHE A 82 -17.79 4.64 -20.70
C PHE A 82 -19.23 4.66 -20.17
N LYS A 83 -20.12 3.96 -20.88
CA LYS A 83 -21.50 3.76 -20.45
C LYS A 83 -21.55 2.66 -19.40
N TRP A 84 -21.83 3.04 -18.15
CA TRP A 84 -22.07 2.06 -17.08
C TRP A 84 -23.29 1.20 -17.39
N THR A 85 -23.15 -0.12 -17.28
CA THR A 85 -24.26 -1.05 -17.43
C THR A 85 -25.17 -1.01 -16.19
N PRO A 86 -26.47 -1.34 -16.33
CA PRO A 86 -27.38 -1.47 -15.19
C PRO A 86 -26.86 -2.43 -14.11
N ASN A 87 -26.15 -3.49 -14.51
CA ASN A 87 -25.59 -4.50 -13.61
C ASN A 87 -24.50 -3.93 -12.69
N GLN A 88 -23.64 -3.04 -13.20
CA GLN A 88 -22.59 -2.40 -12.39
C GLN A 88 -23.18 -1.49 -11.30
N ARG A 89 -24.21 -0.72 -11.66
CA ARG A 89 -24.95 0.13 -10.70
C ARG A 89 -25.76 -0.70 -9.71
N TYR A 90 -26.36 -1.79 -10.17
CA TYR A 90 -27.08 -2.72 -9.31
C TYR A 90 -26.16 -3.32 -8.26
N LEU A 91 -25.00 -3.85 -8.65
CA LEU A 91 -24.02 -4.42 -7.72
C LEU A 91 -23.56 -3.40 -6.68
N LEU A 92 -23.20 -2.18 -7.09
CA LEU A 92 -22.78 -1.14 -6.14
C LEU A 92 -23.88 -0.86 -5.12
N ARG A 93 -25.12 -0.65 -5.59
CA ARG A 93 -26.27 -0.39 -4.71
C ARG A 93 -26.55 -1.57 -3.78
N THR A 94 -26.37 -2.82 -4.23
CA THR A 94 -26.54 -4.01 -3.38
C THR A 94 -25.50 -4.03 -2.26
N LEU A 95 -24.23 -3.74 -2.56
CA LEU A 95 -23.16 -3.69 -1.55
C LEU A 95 -23.36 -2.55 -0.55
N LEU A 96 -23.76 -1.36 -1.01
CA LEU A 96 -24.06 -0.23 -0.13
C LEU A 96 -25.26 -0.49 0.80
N ARG A 97 -26.18 -1.39 0.42
CA ARG A 97 -27.33 -1.77 1.24
C ARG A 97 -27.02 -2.83 2.29
N ALA A 98 -25.84 -3.47 2.24
CA ALA A 98 -25.43 -4.46 3.22
C ALA A 98 -24.80 -3.75 4.44
N PRO A 99 -25.50 -3.63 5.58
CA PRO A 99 -25.01 -2.83 6.72
C PRO A 99 -23.72 -3.39 7.31
N VAL A 100 -23.54 -4.72 7.23
CA VAL A 100 -22.36 -5.44 7.69
C VAL A 100 -21.08 -4.98 6.99
N LEU A 101 -21.18 -4.50 5.73
CA LEU A 101 -20.03 -4.00 4.98
C LEU A 101 -19.64 -2.57 5.36
N GLY A 102 -20.56 -1.79 5.96
CA GLY A 102 -20.33 -0.38 6.25
C GLY A 102 -19.77 0.38 5.04
N ALA A 103 -20.27 0.11 3.83
CA ALA A 103 -19.67 0.59 2.60
C ALA A 103 -20.15 2.00 2.19
N ALA A 104 -19.26 2.79 1.61
CA ALA A 104 -19.55 4.10 1.04
C ALA A 104 -19.01 4.18 -0.40
N ALA A 105 -19.72 4.87 -1.29
CA ALA A 105 -19.32 5.01 -2.68
C ALA A 105 -18.59 6.33 -2.95
N TYR A 106 -17.54 6.26 -3.76
CA TYR A 106 -16.72 7.40 -4.16
C TYR A 106 -16.56 7.45 -5.68
N SER A 107 -16.31 8.66 -6.19
CA SER A 107 -15.92 8.83 -7.59
C SER A 107 -14.53 8.23 -7.84
N PRO A 108 -14.19 7.79 -9.07
CA PRO A 108 -12.85 7.29 -9.38
C PRO A 108 -11.69 8.22 -8.96
N PRO A 109 -11.72 9.55 -9.23
CA PRO A 109 -10.63 10.44 -8.80
C PRO A 109 -10.55 10.60 -7.28
N ASP A 110 -11.67 10.59 -6.55
CA ASP A 110 -11.64 10.63 -5.09
C ASP A 110 -11.06 9.34 -4.52
N LEU A 111 -11.48 8.20 -5.08
CA LEU A 111 -11.00 6.88 -4.67
C LEU A 111 -9.49 6.76 -4.90
N LEU A 112 -8.98 7.23 -6.04
CA LEU A 112 -7.55 7.26 -6.34
C LEU A 112 -6.77 8.07 -5.30
N GLN A 113 -7.23 9.28 -4.96
CA GLN A 113 -6.58 10.11 -3.95
C GLN A 113 -6.55 9.44 -2.57
N ILE A 114 -7.64 8.79 -2.17
CA ILE A 114 -7.70 8.02 -0.91
C ILE A 114 -6.75 6.82 -0.95
N GLN A 115 -6.64 6.15 -2.10
CA GLN A 115 -5.70 5.05 -2.34
C GLN A 115 -4.26 5.52 -2.14
N LEU A 116 -3.91 6.67 -2.70
CA LEU A 116 -2.58 7.25 -2.59
C LEU A 116 -2.27 7.70 -1.16
N GLU A 117 -3.21 8.28 -0.43
CA GLU A 117 -3.02 8.59 1.00
C GLU A 117 -2.74 7.34 1.84
N LYS A 118 -3.47 6.25 1.57
CA LYS A 118 -3.23 4.96 2.22
C LYS A 118 -1.86 4.38 1.84
N LEU A 119 -1.49 4.48 0.56
CA LEU A 119 -0.19 4.06 0.06
C LEU A 119 0.93 4.82 0.78
N VAL A 120 0.83 6.15 0.89
CA VAL A 120 1.82 6.99 1.60
C VAL A 120 2.00 6.51 3.05
N ALA A 121 0.90 6.25 3.76
CA ALA A 121 0.98 5.75 5.13
C ALA A 121 1.75 4.43 5.21
N ASN A 122 1.47 3.51 4.29
CA ASN A 122 2.16 2.23 4.20
C ASN A 122 3.63 2.39 3.78
N CYS A 123 3.96 3.32 2.89
CA CYS A 123 5.34 3.61 2.46
C CYS A 123 6.24 4.10 3.60
N ILE A 124 5.68 4.55 4.72
CA ILE A 124 6.42 5.08 5.87
C ILE A 124 6.36 4.16 7.07
N ILE A 125 5.13 3.83 7.52
CA ILE A 125 4.94 3.07 8.76
C ILE A 125 5.51 1.66 8.61
N ASN A 126 5.14 0.98 7.54
CA ASN A 126 5.48 -0.43 7.37
C ASN A 126 6.99 -0.68 7.20
N PRO A 127 7.75 0.11 6.41
CA PRO A 127 9.19 -0.15 6.28
C PRO A 127 9.98 0.22 7.51
N LEU A 128 9.67 1.36 8.14
CA LEU A 128 10.41 1.79 9.32
C LEU A 128 10.19 0.81 10.49
N THR A 129 8.96 0.33 10.67
CA THR A 129 8.66 -0.67 11.72
C THR A 129 9.32 -2.02 11.45
N VAL A 130 9.36 -2.47 10.19
CA VAL A 130 10.08 -3.69 9.81
C VAL A 130 11.57 -3.54 10.04
N LEU A 131 12.19 -2.43 9.67
CA LEU A 131 13.63 -2.24 9.88
C LEU A 131 14.00 -2.18 11.37
N LEU A 132 13.14 -1.63 12.21
CA LEU A 132 13.35 -1.47 13.66
C LEU A 132 12.89 -2.67 14.52
N ASP A 133 12.25 -3.68 13.93
CA ASP A 133 11.59 -4.79 14.66
C ASP A 133 10.64 -4.29 15.75
N ALA A 134 9.81 -3.30 15.40
CA ALA A 134 8.97 -2.61 16.36
C ALA A 134 7.51 -2.49 15.89
N ARG A 135 6.62 -2.23 16.85
CA ARG A 135 5.21 -1.92 16.57
C ARG A 135 5.07 -0.54 15.92
N ASN A 136 3.94 -0.29 15.25
CA ASN A 136 3.67 0.98 14.56
C ASN A 136 3.83 2.22 15.44
N GLY A 137 3.54 2.14 16.74
CA GLY A 137 3.68 3.27 17.66
C GLY A 137 5.13 3.64 17.97
N ALA A 138 6.08 2.71 17.78
CA ALA A 138 7.49 2.91 18.15
C ALA A 138 8.21 3.93 17.27
N ILE A 139 7.67 4.22 16.07
CA ILE A 139 8.24 5.23 15.18
C ILE A 139 7.90 6.67 15.63
N LEU A 140 6.99 6.81 16.59
CA LEU A 140 6.56 8.09 17.15
C LEU A 140 7.54 8.57 18.23
N TYR A 141 7.55 9.88 18.49
CA TYR A 141 8.34 10.51 19.56
C TYR A 141 9.87 10.30 19.45
N ASN A 142 10.38 9.96 18.27
CA ASN A 142 11.81 9.86 18.00
C ASN A 142 12.23 10.87 16.92
N TYR A 143 13.07 11.84 17.30
CA TYR A 143 13.49 12.92 16.42
C TYR A 143 14.21 12.43 15.14
N ALA A 144 15.06 11.41 15.26
CA ALA A 144 15.78 10.86 14.11
C ALA A 144 14.80 10.19 13.13
N LEU A 145 13.84 9.42 13.64
CA LEU A 145 12.80 8.80 12.82
C LEU A 145 11.89 9.84 12.17
N THR A 146 11.49 10.89 12.89
CA THR A 146 10.73 12.00 12.30
C THR A 146 11.49 12.65 11.14
N ARG A 147 12.81 12.84 11.28
CA ARG A 147 13.63 13.39 10.18
C ARG A 147 13.66 12.46 8.97
N THR A 148 13.84 11.15 9.19
CA THR A 148 13.78 10.15 8.12
C THR A 148 12.43 10.13 7.43
N MET A 149 11.32 10.17 8.19
CA MET A 149 9.97 10.25 7.63
C MET A 149 9.79 11.45 6.73
N ARG A 150 10.21 12.65 7.17
CA ARG A 150 10.09 13.88 6.37
C ARG A 150 10.83 13.78 5.04
N LEU A 151 12.02 13.20 5.05
CA LEU A 151 12.80 13.02 3.83
C LEU A 151 12.13 12.04 2.87
N LEU A 152 11.67 10.88 3.36
CA LEU A 152 10.92 9.91 2.55
C LEU A 152 9.61 10.49 2.00
N LEU A 153 8.87 11.22 2.83
CA LEU A 153 7.63 11.89 2.45
C LEU A 153 7.84 12.97 1.41
N SER A 154 8.98 13.67 1.42
CA SER A 154 9.29 14.68 0.42
C SER A 154 9.44 14.09 -0.98
N GLU A 155 10.13 12.94 -1.11
CA GLU A 155 10.23 12.21 -2.38
C GLU A 155 8.87 11.68 -2.83
N ILE A 156 8.13 11.02 -1.93
CA ILE A 156 6.80 10.45 -2.24
C ILE A 156 5.84 11.56 -2.67
N SER A 157 5.83 12.69 -1.96
CA SER A 157 5.02 13.87 -2.27
C SER A 157 5.36 14.45 -3.63
N LEU A 158 6.64 14.51 -3.99
CA LEU A 158 7.08 14.98 -5.30
C LEU A 158 6.58 14.07 -6.41
N VAL A 159 6.75 12.75 -6.27
CA VAL A 159 6.25 11.77 -7.25
C VAL A 159 4.74 11.88 -7.41
N ILE A 160 3.99 11.86 -6.31
CA ILE A 160 2.52 11.88 -6.35
C ILE A 160 2.00 13.17 -6.99
N ARG A 161 2.56 14.34 -6.65
CA ARG A 161 2.13 15.62 -7.22
C ARG A 161 2.47 15.74 -8.71
N SER A 162 3.47 15.02 -9.18
CA SER A 162 3.85 14.97 -10.60
C SER A 162 3.13 13.88 -11.40
N LEU A 163 2.16 13.18 -10.80
CA LEU A 163 1.36 12.17 -11.51
C LEU A 163 0.42 12.82 -12.53
N PRO A 164 0.46 12.41 -13.81
CA PRO A 164 -0.45 12.92 -14.82
C PRO A 164 -1.92 12.62 -14.53
N GLU A 165 -2.19 11.52 -13.82
CA GLU A 165 -3.54 11.11 -13.41
C GLU A 165 -4.18 12.11 -12.44
N LEU A 166 -3.38 12.93 -11.77
CA LEU A 166 -3.83 13.92 -10.79
C LEU A 166 -3.78 15.37 -11.30
N GLN A 167 -3.18 15.62 -12.47
CA GLN A 167 -2.93 16.97 -13.01
C GLN A 167 -4.20 17.84 -13.09
N TYR A 168 -5.35 17.23 -13.36
CA TYR A 168 -6.63 17.93 -13.52
C TYR A 168 -7.51 17.91 -12.26
N ILE A 169 -7.02 17.31 -11.17
CA ILE A 169 -7.73 17.23 -9.90
C ILE A 169 -7.38 18.45 -9.06
N PRO A 170 -8.36 19.23 -8.57
CA PRO A 170 -8.08 20.40 -7.76
C PRO A 170 -7.48 20.01 -6.41
N ASN A 171 -6.67 20.92 -5.84
CA ASN A 171 -6.10 20.80 -4.50
C ASN A 171 -5.11 19.63 -4.28
N VAL A 172 -4.61 18.98 -5.34
CA VAL A 172 -3.62 17.89 -5.22
C VAL A 172 -2.35 18.36 -4.50
N SER A 173 -1.83 19.55 -4.83
CA SER A 173 -0.63 20.10 -4.18
C SER A 173 -0.82 20.30 -2.67
N SER A 174 -2.00 20.75 -2.23
CA SER A 174 -2.32 20.90 -0.81
C SER A 174 -2.58 19.54 -0.13
N ARG A 175 -3.25 18.62 -0.84
CA ARG A 175 -3.56 17.29 -0.32
C ARG A 175 -2.30 16.46 -0.11
N PHE A 176 -1.37 16.48 -1.05
CA PHE A 176 -0.13 15.71 -0.98
C PHE A 176 1.08 16.55 -0.54
N ASP A 177 0.84 17.67 0.14
CA ASP A 177 1.91 18.43 0.80
C ASP A 177 2.65 17.55 1.84
N PRO A 178 4.00 17.56 1.89
CA PRO A 178 4.75 16.73 2.81
C PRO A 178 4.36 16.90 4.30
N GLY A 179 4.01 18.12 4.74
CA GLY A 179 3.61 18.40 6.12
C GLY A 179 2.22 17.84 6.43
N ARG A 180 1.27 17.93 5.49
CA ARG A 180 -0.03 17.27 5.63
C ARG A 180 0.12 15.75 5.67
N LEU A 181 0.97 15.19 4.80
CA LEU A 181 1.25 13.75 4.78
C LEU A 181 1.93 13.28 6.08
N GLU A 182 2.84 14.06 6.65
CA GLU A 182 3.44 13.77 7.96
C GLU A 182 2.35 13.68 9.04
N THR A 183 1.44 14.65 9.09
CA THR A 183 0.31 14.65 10.04
C THR A 183 -0.57 13.42 9.86
N LEU A 184 -0.85 13.04 8.61
CA LEU A 184 -1.62 11.84 8.27
C LEU A 184 -0.93 10.56 8.77
N VAL A 185 0.37 10.41 8.49
CA VAL A 185 1.17 9.25 8.93
C VAL A 185 1.20 9.15 10.45
N VAL A 186 1.47 10.26 11.15
CA VAL A 186 1.51 10.29 12.63
C VAL A 186 0.15 9.92 13.23
N SER A 187 -0.95 10.41 12.66
CA SER A 187 -2.30 10.03 13.09
C SER A 187 -2.56 8.53 12.92
N ILE A 188 -2.17 7.94 11.78
CA ILE A 188 -2.37 6.50 11.53
C ILE A 188 -1.48 5.65 12.44
N ALA A 189 -0.20 6.02 12.60
CA ALA A 189 0.72 5.33 13.50
C ALA A 189 0.24 5.36 14.95
N ASN A 190 -0.36 6.47 15.41
CA ASN A 190 -0.99 6.55 16.73
C ASN A 190 -2.22 5.63 16.85
N LYS A 191 -3.12 5.66 15.87
CA LYS A 191 -4.33 4.80 15.86
C LYS A 191 -4.01 3.32 15.79
N THR A 192 -2.91 2.96 15.13
CA THR A 192 -2.47 1.58 14.93
C THR A 192 -1.28 1.20 15.80
N LYS A 193 -1.02 1.95 16.89
CA LYS A 193 0.25 1.87 17.64
C LYS A 193 0.67 0.47 18.09
N ASP A 194 -0.32 -0.39 18.38
CA ASP A 194 -0.12 -1.73 18.89
C ASP A 194 0.00 -2.79 17.77
N ASN A 195 -0.26 -2.39 16.52
CA ASN A 195 -0.19 -3.28 15.37
C ASN A 195 1.26 -3.52 14.96
N VAL A 196 1.49 -4.68 14.35
CA VAL A 196 2.74 -5.07 13.71
C VAL A 196 2.52 -5.06 12.20
N SER A 197 3.53 -4.56 11.48
CA SER A 197 3.53 -4.46 10.03
C SER A 197 3.69 -5.82 9.36
N SER A 198 2.91 -6.09 8.31
CA SER A 198 2.99 -7.31 7.49
C SER A 198 3.93 -7.17 6.28
N MET A 199 4.80 -6.16 6.24
CA MET A 199 5.43 -5.67 5.00
C MET A 199 6.42 -6.60 4.29
N GLN A 200 6.78 -7.76 4.84
CA GLN A 200 7.86 -8.58 4.27
C GLN A 200 7.63 -8.93 2.79
N THR A 201 6.38 -9.03 2.35
CA THR A 201 6.01 -9.40 0.97
C THR A 201 5.58 -8.23 0.07
N GLU A 202 5.33 -7.04 0.64
CA GLU A 202 4.64 -5.96 -0.07
C GLU A 202 5.55 -4.78 -0.45
N ILE A 203 6.82 -4.78 -0.03
CA ILE A 203 7.73 -3.64 -0.21
C ILE A 203 7.92 -3.22 -1.68
N GLU A 204 7.96 -4.19 -2.59
CA GLU A 204 8.09 -3.92 -4.03
C GLU A 204 6.83 -3.28 -4.61
N TYR A 205 5.65 -3.63 -4.09
CA TYR A 205 4.37 -3.10 -4.54
C TYR A 205 4.02 -1.75 -3.91
N ILE A 206 4.64 -1.41 -2.78
CA ILE A 206 4.37 -0.17 -2.04
C ILE A 206 5.44 0.88 -2.36
N ASN A 207 6.62 0.80 -1.74
CA ASN A 207 7.69 1.75 -2.02
C ASN A 207 8.32 1.51 -3.39
N GLY A 208 8.37 0.26 -3.86
CA GLY A 208 8.88 -0.03 -5.20
C GLY A 208 8.00 0.56 -6.31
N TRP A 209 6.68 0.65 -6.10
CA TRP A 209 5.79 1.36 -7.03
C TRP A 209 6.10 2.87 -7.08
N ILE A 210 6.37 3.51 -5.94
CA ILE A 210 6.77 4.93 -5.90
C ILE A 210 8.09 5.14 -6.65
N VAL A 211 9.09 4.27 -6.43
CA VAL A 211 10.38 4.38 -7.12
C VAL A 211 10.20 4.23 -8.62
N LYS A 212 9.48 3.19 -9.07
CA LYS A 212 9.19 2.96 -10.49
C LYS A 212 8.49 4.17 -11.11
N ARG A 213 7.49 4.73 -10.42
CA ARG A 213 6.75 5.89 -10.93
C ARG A 213 7.59 7.16 -10.93
N GLY A 214 8.51 7.32 -9.98
CA GLY A 214 9.53 8.36 -10.00
C GLY A 214 10.42 8.25 -11.24
N GLU A 215 10.94 7.06 -11.55
CA GLU A 215 11.78 6.83 -12.73
C GLU A 215 11.05 7.17 -14.05
N GLU A 216 9.79 6.77 -14.18
CA GLU A 216 8.94 7.10 -15.33
C GLU A 216 8.74 8.62 -15.52
N LEU A 217 8.78 9.38 -14.42
CA LEU A 217 8.66 10.85 -14.40
C LEU A 217 10.01 11.58 -14.38
N GLY A 218 11.14 10.86 -14.42
CA GLY A 218 12.49 11.44 -14.29
C GLY A 218 12.81 11.97 -12.89
N ILE A 219 12.09 11.54 -11.85
CA ILE A 219 12.29 11.90 -10.46
C ILE A 219 13.11 10.81 -9.75
N VAL A 220 14.28 11.17 -9.25
CA VAL A 220 15.14 10.25 -8.50
C VAL A 220 14.63 10.09 -7.07
N CYS A 221 14.18 8.89 -6.72
CA CYS A 221 13.67 8.52 -5.39
C CYS A 221 14.71 7.72 -4.58
N ALA A 222 15.88 8.33 -4.34
CA ALA A 222 17.04 7.62 -3.77
C ALA A 222 16.77 7.07 -2.37
N LEU A 223 16.06 7.81 -1.52
CA LEU A 223 15.80 7.40 -0.14
C LEU A 223 14.76 6.28 -0.08
N ASN A 224 13.69 6.39 -0.87
CA ASN A 224 12.70 5.31 -0.99
C ASN A 224 13.33 4.04 -1.58
N TYR A 225 14.20 4.17 -2.59
CA TYR A 225 14.95 3.05 -3.13
C TYR A 225 15.86 2.39 -2.08
N MET A 226 16.59 3.19 -1.30
CA MET A 226 17.41 2.69 -0.19
C MET A 226 16.57 1.89 0.81
N VAL A 227 15.39 2.40 1.20
CA VAL A 227 14.47 1.69 2.10
C VAL A 227 14.01 0.36 1.52
N VAL A 228 13.67 0.32 0.23
CA VAL A 228 13.33 -0.94 -0.47
C VAL A 228 14.48 -1.95 -0.34
N GLN A 229 15.72 -1.54 -0.62
CA GLN A 229 16.86 -2.45 -0.56
C GLN A 229 17.17 -2.92 0.87
N MET A 230 17.07 -2.04 1.87
CA MET A 230 17.30 -2.41 3.27
C MET A 230 16.30 -3.47 3.75
N VAL A 231 15.02 -3.31 3.39
CA VAL A 231 13.99 -4.28 3.76
C VAL A 231 14.21 -5.62 3.06
N LYS A 232 14.52 -5.61 1.75
CA LYS A 232 14.85 -6.84 1.00
C LYS A 232 16.06 -7.56 1.61
N GLY A 233 17.09 -6.81 1.97
CA GLY A 233 18.27 -7.34 2.66
C GLY A 233 17.89 -8.00 4.00
N LYS A 234 17.09 -7.31 4.83
CA LYS A 234 16.63 -7.85 6.11
C LYS A 234 15.80 -9.13 5.94
N VAL A 235 14.83 -9.15 5.02
CA VAL A 235 14.01 -10.34 4.75
C VAL A 235 14.89 -11.51 4.29
N ALA A 236 15.87 -11.26 3.42
CA ALA A 236 16.80 -12.29 2.97
C ALA A 236 17.70 -12.82 4.09
N MET A 237 18.13 -11.96 5.03
CA MET A 237 18.89 -12.38 6.21
C MET A 237 18.06 -13.29 7.12
N VAL A 238 16.84 -12.86 7.48
CA VAL A 238 15.92 -13.64 8.33
C VAL A 238 15.59 -14.99 7.68
N ALA A 239 15.38 -15.03 6.36
CA ALA A 239 15.12 -16.27 5.65
C ALA A 239 16.30 -17.25 5.69
N ARG A 240 17.54 -16.75 5.64
CA ARG A 240 18.76 -17.59 5.77
C ARG A 240 18.91 -18.15 7.18
N GLU A 241 18.72 -17.31 8.20
CA GLU A 241 18.77 -17.76 9.61
C GLU A 241 17.73 -18.85 9.88
N LEU A 242 16.53 -18.73 9.31
CA LEU A 242 15.50 -19.75 9.45
C LEU A 242 15.86 -21.05 8.70
N GLY A 243 16.50 -20.95 7.53
CA GLY A 243 16.97 -22.09 6.75
C GLY A 243 18.11 -22.87 7.41
N ASP A 244 19.02 -22.17 8.09
CA ASP A 244 20.13 -22.77 8.83
C ASP A 244 19.69 -23.45 10.13
N GLY A 245 18.50 -23.11 10.65
CA GLY A 245 17.93 -23.63 11.89
C GLY A 245 17.08 -24.90 11.77
N VAL A 246 16.81 -25.40 10.55
CA VAL A 246 16.06 -26.65 10.35
C VAL A 246 17.04 -27.81 10.15
N PRO A 247 17.30 -28.65 11.16
CA PRO A 247 17.97 -29.92 10.91
C PRO A 247 17.07 -30.74 9.99
N PHE A 248 17.53 -30.99 8.77
CA PHE A 248 16.95 -32.02 7.92
C PHE A 248 17.12 -33.35 8.67
N VAL A 249 16.05 -33.85 9.27
CA VAL A 249 16.00 -35.25 9.68
C VAL A 249 15.95 -36.04 8.38
N GLU A 250 17.12 -36.45 7.89
CA GLU A 250 17.22 -37.45 6.83
C GLU A 250 16.53 -38.73 7.31
N GLY A 251 15.40 -39.05 6.69
CA GLY A 251 14.81 -40.38 6.59
C GLY A 251 14.96 -41.31 7.78
N GLY A 252 14.16 -41.11 8.81
CA GLY A 252 13.80 -42.17 9.76
C GLY A 252 12.29 -42.23 9.88
N ASP A 253 11.68 -43.35 9.48
CA ASP A 253 10.24 -43.58 9.57
C ASP A 253 9.73 -43.24 10.98
N VAL A 254 8.89 -42.22 11.08
CA VAL A 254 8.20 -41.88 12.32
C VAL A 254 6.96 -42.78 12.40
N GLU A 255 7.10 -43.92 13.06
CA GLU A 255 5.94 -44.70 13.51
C GLU A 255 5.18 -43.89 14.57
N VAL A 256 4.06 -43.28 14.16
CA VAL A 256 3.11 -42.67 15.09
C VAL A 256 2.37 -43.80 15.82
N LYS A 257 2.81 -44.13 17.03
CA LYS A 257 2.00 -44.95 17.94
C LYS A 257 0.84 -44.11 18.47
N GLU A 258 -0.37 -44.40 18.00
CA GLU A 258 -1.60 -43.92 18.63
C GLU A 258 -1.72 -44.49 20.05
N GLY A 259 -1.34 -43.69 21.03
CA GLY A 259 -1.55 -43.96 22.45
C GLY A 259 -2.58 -43.00 23.02
N VAL A 260 -3.81 -43.47 23.17
CA VAL A 260 -4.93 -42.78 23.82
C VAL A 260 -4.56 -42.46 25.27
N ALA A 261 -4.57 -41.18 25.65
CA ALA A 261 -4.47 -40.77 27.05
C ALA A 261 -5.83 -40.98 27.74
N GLN A 262 -5.93 -42.02 28.58
CA GLN A 262 -7.03 -42.17 29.54
C GLN A 262 -6.69 -41.38 30.81
N THR A 263 -7.58 -40.47 31.18
CA THR A 263 -7.59 -39.76 32.46
C THR A 263 -8.20 -40.66 33.53
N ASN A 264 -7.39 -41.15 34.48
CA ASN A 264 -7.91 -41.73 35.73
C ASN A 264 -8.13 -40.59 36.73
N GLU A 265 -9.39 -40.21 36.91
CA GLU A 265 -9.87 -39.64 38.16
C GLU A 265 -10.10 -40.81 39.12
N GLU A 266 -9.31 -40.89 40.20
CA GLU A 266 -9.76 -41.59 41.40
C GLU A 266 -9.56 -40.70 42.63
N GLU A 267 -10.64 -40.67 43.40
CA GLU A 267 -10.91 -39.93 44.61
C GLU A 267 -9.98 -40.32 45.76
N GLU A 268 -9.59 -39.33 46.56
CA GLU A 268 -9.43 -39.57 48.00
C GLU A 268 -9.86 -38.32 48.78
N LYS A 269 -11.13 -38.31 49.19
CA LYS A 269 -11.60 -37.51 50.33
C LYS A 269 -11.58 -38.40 51.58
N ARG A 270 -11.07 -37.84 52.67
CA ARG A 270 -11.56 -38.15 54.01
C ARG A 270 -12.98 -37.61 54.19
#